data_AF-A0A966KUF9-F1
#
_entry.id   AF-A0A966KUF9-F1
#
_cell.length_a   1.000
_cell.length_b   1.000
_cell.length_c   1.000
_cell.angle_alpha   90.00
_cell.angle_beta   90.00
_cell.angle_gamma   90.00
#
_symmetry.space_group_name_H-M   'P 1'
#
loop_
_entity.id
_entity.type
_entity.pdbx_description
1 polymer ?
#
loop_
_entity_poly.entity_id
_entity_poly.type
_entity_poly.pdbx_seq_one_letter_code
_entity_poly.pdbx_strand_id
1 'polypeptide(L)'
;MRTVNTGSATIVFGGVITGVGGGFNVTGGGTAVFNAQNTYTGTTVVASGATVTGTGRLPRLEVQSGGTVTPGNGTPGSYGLLTTGTAGSTGGLVIASGTGATVALGISGTTRGITYDAFNLLGTSNQLGGKLDISFDNDTLYGLGTTFNLFAMSGTNTGDFGAVTVAGGKYAGLTFSGPVNGVWTSTTNTEGQFLSFSEITGDLVVVPEP
;
A
#
# COMPACT_ATOMS: atom_id res chain seq x y z
N MET A 1 -4.85 8.84 -22.37
CA MET A 1 -5.27 8.43 -21.01
C MET A 1 -6.78 8.28 -20.99
N ARG A 2 -7.33 7.21 -20.42
CA ARG A 2 -8.78 6.94 -20.33
C ARG A 2 -9.28 7.21 -18.91
N THR A 3 -10.36 7.96 -18.77
CA THR A 3 -10.98 8.21 -17.47
C THR A 3 -11.83 7.01 -17.04
N VAL A 4 -11.67 6.61 -15.79
CA VAL A 4 -12.56 5.69 -15.07
C VAL A 4 -13.20 6.52 -13.96
N ASN A 5 -14.47 6.89 -14.13
CA ASN A 5 -15.23 7.58 -13.10
C ASN A 5 -16.02 6.54 -12.31
N THR A 6 -15.61 6.29 -11.07
CA THR A 6 -16.26 5.34 -10.17
C THR A 6 -17.55 5.88 -9.56
N GLY A 7 -17.78 7.21 -9.61
CA GLY A 7 -18.88 7.84 -8.89
C GLY A 7 -18.74 7.55 -7.40
N SER A 8 -19.67 6.78 -6.82
CA SER A 8 -19.57 6.21 -5.48
C SER A 8 -19.58 4.67 -5.49
N ALA A 9 -19.45 4.05 -6.66
CA ALA A 9 -19.60 2.63 -6.88
C ALA A 9 -18.26 1.91 -7.02
N THR A 10 -18.31 0.58 -7.02
CA THR A 10 -17.16 -0.26 -7.33
C THR A 10 -17.19 -0.65 -8.81
N ILE A 11 -16.11 -0.37 -9.54
CA ILE A 11 -15.89 -0.80 -10.92
C ILE A 11 -14.81 -1.88 -10.93
N VAL A 12 -15.15 -3.06 -11.43
CA VAL A 12 -14.23 -4.22 -11.47
C VAL A 12 -13.73 -4.47 -12.89
N PHE A 13 -12.40 -4.52 -13.03
CA PHE A 13 -11.71 -4.94 -14.25
C PHE A 13 -11.27 -6.40 -14.10
N GLY A 14 -12.08 -7.32 -14.63
CA GLY A 14 -11.84 -8.77 -14.53
C GLY A 14 -10.89 -9.35 -15.59
N GLY A 15 -10.68 -8.65 -16.71
CA GLY A 15 -9.82 -9.10 -17.80
C GLY A 15 -8.44 -8.43 -17.79
N VAL A 16 -7.47 -9.07 -18.45
CA VAL A 16 -6.16 -8.46 -18.71
C VAL A 16 -6.34 -7.27 -19.66
N ILE A 17 -5.89 -6.10 -19.22
CA ILE A 17 -5.86 -4.90 -20.04
C ILE A 17 -4.47 -4.76 -20.67
N THR A 18 -4.44 -4.54 -21.99
CA THR A 18 -3.22 -4.36 -22.78
C THR A 18 -3.28 -3.04 -23.56
N GLY A 19 -2.14 -2.58 -24.10
CA GLY A 19 -2.08 -1.41 -24.98
C GLY A 19 -0.83 -0.56 -24.79
N VAL A 20 -0.41 0.15 -25.84
CA VAL A 20 0.79 0.99 -25.82
C VAL A 20 0.39 2.47 -25.64
N GLY A 21 1.05 3.17 -24.72
CA GLY A 21 0.87 4.61 -24.46
C GLY A 21 -0.44 4.98 -23.73
N GLY A 22 -1.37 4.03 -23.60
CA GLY A 22 -2.63 4.19 -22.86
C GLY A 22 -2.47 3.90 -21.37
N GLY A 23 -3.04 4.78 -20.53
CA GLY A 23 -3.15 4.62 -19.09
C GLY A 23 -4.54 5.04 -18.60
N PHE A 24 -4.76 4.98 -17.29
CA PHE A 24 -6.06 5.26 -16.66
C PHE A 24 -5.98 6.47 -15.74
N ASN A 25 -7.03 7.27 -15.71
CA ASN A 25 -7.25 8.28 -14.67
C ASN A 25 -8.49 7.87 -13.88
N VAL A 26 -8.28 7.36 -12.68
CA VAL A 26 -9.35 6.90 -11.78
C VAL A 26 -9.82 8.09 -10.95
N THR A 27 -11.11 8.37 -11.01
CA THR A 27 -11.78 9.54 -10.41
C THR A 27 -13.10 9.11 -9.77
N GLY A 28 -13.69 9.96 -8.93
CA GLY A 28 -14.91 9.65 -8.18
C GLY A 28 -14.58 9.08 -6.79
N GLY A 29 -15.52 9.17 -5.86
CA GLY A 29 -15.40 8.69 -4.48
C GLY A 29 -15.47 7.16 -4.31
N GLY A 30 -15.70 6.41 -5.39
CA GLY A 30 -15.80 4.96 -5.39
C GLY A 30 -14.46 4.25 -5.66
N THR A 31 -14.54 2.95 -5.92
CA THR A 31 -13.38 2.05 -6.01
C THR A 31 -13.20 1.46 -7.40
N ALA A 32 -11.99 1.48 -7.94
CA ALA A 32 -11.62 0.73 -9.14
C ALA A 32 -10.77 -0.49 -8.76
N VAL A 33 -11.20 -1.68 -9.17
CA VAL A 33 -10.59 -2.97 -8.80
C VAL A 33 -9.86 -3.58 -10.00
N PHE A 34 -8.56 -3.82 -9.89
CA PHE A 34 -7.72 -4.43 -10.92
C PHE A 34 -7.18 -5.78 -10.45
N ASN A 35 -7.85 -6.87 -10.85
CA ASN A 35 -7.48 -8.23 -10.42
C ASN A 35 -6.64 -9.00 -11.44
N ALA A 36 -6.55 -8.50 -12.67
CA ALA A 36 -5.77 -9.13 -13.73
C ALA A 36 -4.31 -8.65 -13.78
N GLN A 37 -3.47 -9.42 -14.46
CA GLN A 37 -2.08 -9.09 -14.74
C GLN A 37 -1.99 -8.15 -15.94
N ASN A 38 -2.19 -6.85 -15.74
CA ASN A 38 -2.26 -5.89 -16.85
C ASN A 38 -0.87 -5.61 -17.44
N THR A 39 -0.84 -5.30 -18.73
CA THR A 39 0.40 -5.06 -19.51
C THR A 39 0.37 -3.79 -20.35
N TYR A 40 -0.63 -2.92 -20.16
CA TYR A 40 -0.62 -1.60 -20.79
C TYR A 40 0.57 -0.75 -20.31
N THR A 41 1.07 0.17 -21.13
CA THR A 41 2.32 0.89 -20.81
C THR A 41 2.13 2.29 -20.24
N GLY A 42 0.90 2.82 -20.20
CA GLY A 42 0.61 4.09 -19.56
C GLY A 42 0.42 4.00 -18.04
N THR A 43 0.30 5.15 -17.40
CA THR A 43 0.15 5.27 -15.95
C THR A 43 -1.30 5.14 -15.51
N THR A 44 -1.51 4.47 -14.38
CA THR A 44 -2.78 4.50 -13.64
C THR A 44 -2.67 5.59 -12.61
N VAL A 45 -3.44 6.66 -12.75
CA VAL A 45 -3.49 7.77 -11.81
C VAL A 45 -4.70 7.57 -10.89
N VAL A 46 -4.49 7.68 -9.59
CA VAL A 46 -5.54 7.70 -8.58
C VAL A 46 -5.73 9.14 -8.15
N ALA A 47 -6.81 9.77 -8.62
CA ALA A 47 -7.13 11.15 -8.30
C ALA A 47 -7.69 11.29 -6.89
N SER A 48 -7.85 12.54 -6.45
CA SER A 48 -8.46 12.87 -5.16
C SER A 48 -9.86 12.24 -5.02
N GLY A 49 -10.12 11.62 -3.87
CA GLY A 49 -11.36 10.91 -3.53
C GLY A 49 -11.44 9.49 -4.08
N ALA A 50 -10.61 9.11 -5.06
CA ALA A 50 -10.68 7.79 -5.66
C ALA A 50 -9.87 6.74 -4.90
N THR A 51 -10.33 5.49 -5.00
CA THR A 51 -9.61 4.33 -4.48
C THR A 51 -9.27 3.37 -5.62
N VAL A 52 -8.03 2.90 -5.66
CA VAL A 52 -7.61 1.76 -6.47
C VAL A 52 -7.29 0.57 -5.58
N THR A 53 -7.83 -0.59 -5.93
CA THR A 53 -7.56 -1.85 -5.24
C THR A 53 -7.41 -3.01 -6.21
N GLY A 54 -7.12 -4.20 -5.70
CA GLY A 54 -7.01 -5.42 -6.48
C GLY A 54 -5.87 -6.32 -6.03
N THR A 55 -5.82 -7.49 -6.64
CA THR A 55 -4.73 -8.48 -6.49
C THR A 55 -3.92 -8.65 -7.77
N GLY A 56 -4.15 -7.80 -8.76
CA GLY A 56 -3.55 -7.88 -10.08
C GLY A 56 -2.19 -7.20 -10.16
N ARG A 57 -1.85 -6.79 -11.39
CA ARG A 57 -0.69 -5.96 -11.66
C ARG A 57 -1.07 -4.68 -12.38
N LEU A 58 -0.49 -3.58 -11.92
CA LEU A 58 -0.56 -2.26 -12.55
C LEU A 58 0.86 -1.87 -13.02
N PRO A 59 1.12 -1.79 -14.33
CA PRO A 59 2.46 -1.51 -14.85
C PRO A 59 3.07 -0.20 -14.35
N ARG A 60 2.24 0.80 -14.07
CA ARG A 60 2.61 2.01 -13.33
C ARG A 60 1.40 2.55 -12.58
N LEU A 61 1.61 2.90 -11.31
CA LEU A 61 0.59 3.45 -10.42
C LEU A 61 1.09 4.77 -9.81
N GLU A 62 0.31 5.83 -9.97
CA GLU A 62 0.52 7.13 -9.35
C GLU A 62 -0.68 7.45 -8.45
N VAL A 63 -0.42 7.70 -7.17
CA VAL A 63 -1.47 8.06 -6.20
C VAL A 63 -1.32 9.54 -5.85
N GLN A 64 -2.29 10.35 -6.26
CA GLN A 64 -2.27 11.79 -6.03
C GLN A 64 -2.79 12.13 -4.64
N SER A 65 -2.60 13.38 -4.22
CA SER A 65 -3.17 13.88 -2.96
C SER A 65 -4.69 13.68 -2.92
N GLY A 66 -5.17 13.08 -1.84
CA GLY A 66 -6.56 12.66 -1.62
C GLY A 66 -6.93 11.31 -2.24
N GLY A 67 -6.04 10.68 -3.01
CA GLY A 67 -6.25 9.34 -3.57
C GLY A 67 -5.81 8.24 -2.61
N THR A 68 -6.40 7.04 -2.75
CA THR A 68 -6.10 5.87 -1.93
C THR A 68 -5.72 4.67 -2.78
N VAL A 69 -4.69 3.93 -2.36
CA VAL A 69 -4.41 2.59 -2.87
C VAL A 69 -4.45 1.57 -1.74
N THR A 70 -5.05 0.42 -1.99
CA THR A 70 -5.11 -0.69 -1.03
C THR A 70 -5.12 -2.03 -1.77
N PRO A 71 -4.26 -3.01 -1.45
CA PRO A 71 -4.37 -4.37 -2.02
C PRO A 71 -5.68 -5.07 -1.64
N GLY A 72 -5.94 -6.24 -2.23
CA GLY A 72 -7.14 -7.03 -1.93
C GLY A 72 -8.34 -6.60 -2.75
N ASN A 73 -9.52 -6.51 -2.14
CA ASN A 73 -10.75 -6.09 -2.84
C ASN A 73 -11.30 -4.75 -2.32
N GLY A 74 -10.55 -4.06 -1.46
CA GLY A 74 -10.95 -2.77 -0.89
C GLY A 74 -12.09 -2.86 0.13
N THR A 75 -12.38 -4.04 0.67
CA THR A 75 -13.30 -4.24 1.81
C THR A 75 -12.53 -4.69 3.05
N PRO A 76 -12.89 -4.21 4.26
CA PRO A 76 -12.27 -4.67 5.49
C PRO A 76 -12.31 -6.20 5.63
N GLY A 77 -11.21 -6.79 6.11
CA GLY A 77 -11.10 -8.24 6.25
C GLY A 77 -10.78 -9.00 4.96
N SER A 78 -10.61 -8.32 3.82
CA SER A 78 -10.24 -8.92 2.55
C SER A 78 -8.87 -8.46 2.09
N TYR A 79 -7.89 -9.33 2.30
CA TYR A 79 -6.49 -9.03 2.04
C TYR A 79 -6.05 -9.42 0.63
N GLY A 80 -4.96 -8.85 0.16
CA GLY A 80 -4.39 -9.24 -1.12
C GLY A 80 -2.97 -8.78 -1.37
N LEU A 81 -2.47 -9.20 -2.53
CA LEU A 81 -1.16 -8.82 -3.03
C LEU A 81 -1.32 -8.02 -4.32
N LEU A 82 -1.04 -6.72 -4.27
CA LEU A 82 -1.06 -5.86 -5.45
C LEU A 82 0.35 -5.70 -6.02
N THR A 83 0.53 -5.99 -7.29
CA THR A 83 1.82 -5.82 -7.96
C THR A 83 1.85 -4.50 -8.72
N THR A 84 2.91 -3.72 -8.56
CA THR A 84 3.16 -2.52 -9.37
C THR A 84 4.47 -2.63 -10.12
N GLY A 85 4.55 -1.96 -11.26
CA GLY A 85 5.74 -1.97 -12.07
C GLY A 85 5.91 -3.20 -12.95
N THR A 86 7.01 -3.16 -13.68
CA THR A 86 7.61 -4.25 -14.45
C THR A 86 9.08 -4.28 -14.10
N ALA A 87 9.72 -5.45 -14.10
CA ALA A 87 11.16 -5.53 -13.93
C ALA A 87 11.87 -4.58 -14.92
N GLY A 88 12.73 -3.70 -14.41
CA GLY A 88 13.45 -2.70 -15.19
C GLY A 88 12.68 -1.42 -15.53
N SER A 89 11.39 -1.29 -15.19
CA SER A 89 10.64 -0.04 -15.32
C SER A 89 10.93 0.91 -14.16
N THR A 90 11.06 2.22 -14.44
CA THR A 90 11.22 3.25 -13.41
C THR A 90 9.86 3.73 -12.89
N GLY A 91 9.73 3.89 -11.57
CA GLY A 91 8.56 4.46 -10.93
C GLY A 91 7.32 3.58 -11.05
N GLY A 92 7.43 2.30 -10.71
CA GLY A 92 6.30 1.35 -10.73
C GLY A 92 5.17 1.78 -9.78
N LEU A 93 5.55 2.26 -8.60
CA LEU A 93 4.68 2.97 -7.66
C LEU A 93 5.20 4.40 -7.43
N VAL A 94 4.31 5.37 -7.50
CA VAL A 94 4.58 6.77 -7.17
C VAL A 94 3.48 7.26 -6.25
N ILE A 95 3.82 7.60 -5.01
CA ILE A 95 2.90 8.23 -4.06
C ILE A 95 3.24 9.72 -3.95
N ALA A 96 2.22 10.58 -4.06
CA ALA A 96 2.40 12.01 -3.88
C ALA A 96 3.02 12.32 -2.51
N SER A 97 3.93 13.29 -2.45
CA SER A 97 4.62 13.68 -1.22
C SER A 97 3.67 14.27 -0.16
N GLY A 98 4.16 14.41 1.06
CA GLY A 98 3.36 14.88 2.20
C GLY A 98 2.46 13.78 2.74
N THR A 99 1.24 14.11 3.18
CA THR A 99 0.32 13.16 3.83
C THR A 99 -1.03 13.03 3.12
N GLY A 100 -1.18 13.66 1.95
CA GLY A 100 -2.47 13.73 1.25
C GLY A 100 -2.89 12.43 0.57
N ALA A 101 -1.95 11.67 0.01
CA ALA A 101 -2.21 10.35 -0.57
C ALA A 101 -2.20 9.26 0.52
N THR A 102 -2.96 8.18 0.35
CA THR A 102 -3.02 7.09 1.33
C THR A 102 -2.65 5.74 0.70
N VAL A 103 -1.78 4.99 1.37
CA VAL A 103 -1.54 3.57 1.15
C VAL A 103 -2.14 2.84 2.35
N ALA A 104 -3.24 2.11 2.16
CA ALA A 104 -3.95 1.42 3.23
C ALA A 104 -3.70 -0.10 3.19
N LEU A 105 -3.38 -0.69 4.34
CA LEU A 105 -3.06 -2.11 4.51
C LEU A 105 -3.76 -2.70 5.74
N GLY A 106 -4.44 -3.83 5.58
CA GLY A 106 -4.99 -4.62 6.68
C GLY A 106 -4.09 -5.79 7.08
N ILE A 107 -4.11 -6.17 8.36
CA ILE A 107 -3.37 -7.30 8.95
C ILE A 107 -4.30 -8.08 9.87
N SER A 108 -4.50 -9.37 9.61
CA SER A 108 -5.18 -10.33 10.51
C SER A 108 -4.43 -11.64 10.72
N GLY A 109 -3.24 -11.78 10.16
CA GLY A 109 -2.42 -12.97 10.26
C GLY A 109 -1.06 -12.75 9.65
N THR A 110 -0.26 -13.80 9.56
CA THR A 110 1.16 -13.73 9.15
C THR A 110 1.39 -14.23 7.72
N THR A 111 0.34 -14.58 6.98
CA THR A 111 0.45 -15.03 5.59
C THR A 111 0.26 -13.86 4.62
N ARG A 112 1.32 -13.53 3.89
CA ARG A 112 1.41 -12.40 2.96
C ARG A 112 0.42 -12.51 1.81
N GLY A 113 -0.34 -11.45 1.56
CA GLY A 113 -1.32 -11.38 0.48
C GLY A 113 -2.55 -12.28 0.67
N ILE A 114 -2.68 -12.94 1.83
CA ILE A 114 -3.78 -13.84 2.18
C ILE A 114 -4.48 -13.38 3.46
N THR A 115 -3.69 -13.13 4.51
CA THR A 115 -4.17 -12.65 5.82
C THR A 115 -3.68 -11.25 6.15
N TYR A 116 -2.84 -10.67 5.29
CA TYR A 116 -2.49 -9.25 5.34
C TYR A 116 -2.20 -8.71 3.95
N ASP A 117 -2.45 -7.43 3.76
CA ASP A 117 -2.21 -6.72 2.52
C ASP A 117 -0.74 -6.48 2.27
N ALA A 118 -0.32 -6.64 1.02
CA ALA A 118 1.05 -6.36 0.65
C ALA A 118 1.17 -5.89 -0.80
N PHE A 119 2.33 -5.32 -1.10
CA PHE A 119 2.71 -4.88 -2.44
C PHE A 119 3.93 -5.63 -2.95
N ASN A 120 3.90 -6.03 -4.23
CA ASN A 120 5.12 -6.33 -4.97
C ASN A 120 5.51 -5.11 -5.80
N LEU A 121 6.64 -4.49 -5.49
CA LEU A 121 7.16 -3.35 -6.22
C LEU A 121 8.26 -3.83 -7.18
N LEU A 122 7.88 -4.10 -8.43
CA LEU A 122 8.79 -4.64 -9.46
C LEU A 122 9.58 -3.55 -10.20
N GLY A 123 9.20 -2.29 -10.03
CA GLY A 123 9.89 -1.15 -10.62
C GLY A 123 11.13 -0.74 -9.82
N THR A 124 12.03 0.01 -10.46
CA THR A 124 13.13 0.73 -9.82
C THR A 124 12.70 2.16 -9.50
N SER A 125 13.32 2.78 -8.49
CA SER A 125 13.01 4.15 -8.07
C SER A 125 11.51 4.37 -7.82
N ASN A 126 10.88 3.49 -7.03
CA ASN A 126 9.53 3.76 -6.57
C ASN A 126 9.57 4.97 -5.62
N GLN A 127 8.56 5.82 -5.68
CA GLN A 127 8.50 7.00 -4.84
C GLN A 127 7.52 6.76 -3.69
N LEU A 128 8.06 6.77 -2.47
CA LEU A 128 7.27 6.82 -1.24
C LEU A 128 6.93 8.27 -0.90
N GLY A 129 5.79 8.42 -0.24
CA GLY A 129 5.13 9.68 0.04
C GLY A 129 3.78 9.38 0.69
N GLY A 130 2.98 10.40 0.99
CA GLY A 130 1.65 10.21 1.54
C GLY A 130 1.68 9.60 2.94
N LYS A 131 0.56 8.98 3.31
CA LYS A 131 0.38 8.29 4.58
C LYS A 131 0.35 6.79 4.35
N LEU A 132 1.12 6.03 5.11
CA LEU A 132 0.94 4.59 5.27
C LEU A 132 -0.04 4.35 6.41
N ASP A 133 -1.20 3.77 6.11
CA ASP A 133 -2.26 3.48 7.07
C ASP A 133 -2.39 1.97 7.29
N ILE A 134 -2.09 1.51 8.51
CA ILE A 134 -2.07 0.09 8.86
C ILE A 134 -3.23 -0.21 9.81
N SER A 135 -4.05 -1.19 9.47
CA SER A 135 -5.13 -1.68 10.34
C SER A 135 -4.84 -3.11 10.79
N PHE A 136 -4.78 -3.33 12.11
CA PHE A 136 -4.83 -4.68 12.67
C PHE A 136 -6.30 -5.06 12.88
N ASP A 137 -6.78 -5.97 12.04
CA ASP A 137 -8.20 -6.36 11.94
C ASP A 137 -8.55 -7.51 12.91
N ASN A 138 -7.70 -7.74 13.93
CA ASN A 138 -7.90 -8.74 14.97
C ASN A 138 -7.24 -8.29 16.29
N ASP A 139 -7.55 -8.98 17.39
CA ASP A 139 -6.91 -8.77 18.70
C ASP A 139 -5.72 -9.71 18.95
N THR A 140 -5.09 -10.22 17.89
CA THR A 140 -3.93 -11.11 18.02
C THR A 140 -2.73 -10.32 18.52
N LEU A 141 -2.16 -10.75 19.65
CA LEU A 141 -0.84 -10.31 20.06
C LEU A 141 0.20 -11.14 19.31
N TYR A 142 0.93 -10.51 18.38
CA TYR A 142 1.95 -11.20 17.62
C TYR A 142 3.22 -11.38 18.45
N GLY A 143 3.94 -12.48 18.21
CA GLY A 143 5.20 -12.75 18.89
C GLY A 143 6.28 -11.74 18.53
N LEU A 144 7.22 -11.50 19.45
CA LEU A 144 8.40 -10.67 19.19
C LEU A 144 9.16 -11.21 17.97
N GLY A 145 9.62 -10.29 17.11
CA GLY A 145 10.28 -10.64 15.85
C GLY A 145 9.34 -11.08 14.74
N THR A 146 8.01 -11.04 14.94
CA THR A 146 7.06 -11.23 13.82
C THR A 146 7.27 -10.11 12.81
N THR A 147 7.54 -10.50 11.56
CA THR A 147 7.79 -9.59 10.44
C THR A 147 6.68 -9.69 9.41
N PHE A 148 6.09 -8.55 9.05
CA PHE A 148 5.17 -8.40 7.93
C PHE A 148 5.91 -7.68 6.80
N ASN A 149 6.19 -8.39 5.71
CA ASN A 149 6.77 -7.77 4.53
C ASN A 149 5.66 -7.06 3.73
N LEU A 150 5.40 -5.81 4.09
CA LEU A 150 4.36 -4.97 3.48
C LEU A 150 4.71 -4.60 2.05
N PHE A 151 5.99 -4.37 1.77
CA PHE A 151 6.51 -4.04 0.43
C PHE A 151 7.67 -4.98 0.08
N ALA A 152 7.45 -5.87 -0.89
CA ALA A 152 8.53 -6.65 -1.49
C ALA A 152 9.11 -5.86 -2.66
N MET A 153 10.38 -5.45 -2.55
CA MET A 153 10.98 -4.50 -3.48
C MET A 153 12.09 -5.16 -4.29
N SER A 154 12.05 -4.97 -5.61
CA SER A 154 13.13 -5.42 -6.50
C SER A 154 14.15 -4.33 -6.84
N GLY A 155 13.93 -3.09 -6.38
CA GLY A 155 14.77 -1.95 -6.65
C GLY A 155 14.78 -0.96 -5.49
N THR A 156 15.46 0.17 -5.66
CA THR A 156 15.49 1.23 -4.65
C THR A 156 14.20 2.03 -4.62
N ASN A 157 13.87 2.56 -3.45
CA ASN A 157 12.87 3.59 -3.27
C ASN A 157 13.53 4.96 -3.11
N THR A 158 12.75 6.00 -3.37
CA THR A 158 13.09 7.39 -3.07
C THR A 158 11.96 8.03 -2.29
N GLY A 159 12.29 9.08 -1.53
CA GLY A 159 11.33 9.74 -0.65
C GLY A 159 10.96 8.89 0.56
N ASP A 160 10.16 9.50 1.43
CA ASP A 160 9.69 8.95 2.69
C ASP A 160 8.16 9.12 2.74
N PHE A 161 7.46 8.22 3.44
CA PHE A 161 6.10 8.52 3.85
C PHE A 161 6.09 9.82 4.67
N GLY A 162 5.03 10.63 4.56
CA GLY A 162 4.83 11.78 5.44
C GLY A 162 4.27 11.40 6.81
N ALA A 163 3.68 10.21 6.93
CA ALA A 163 3.19 9.64 8.18
C ALA A 163 3.01 8.12 8.07
N VAL A 164 3.19 7.44 9.19
CA VAL A 164 2.77 6.04 9.40
C VAL A 164 1.74 6.02 10.52
N THR A 165 0.57 5.44 10.28
CA THR A 165 -0.50 5.31 11.27
C THR A 165 -0.85 3.84 11.48
N VAL A 166 -1.24 3.52 12.71
CA VAL A 166 -1.77 2.21 13.04
C VAL A 166 -3.07 2.33 13.83
N ALA A 167 -4.02 1.48 13.47
CA ALA A 167 -5.32 1.35 14.14
C ALA A 167 -5.67 -0.12 14.34
N GLY A 168 -6.66 -0.37 15.19
CA GLY A 168 -7.20 -1.71 15.42
C GLY A 168 -6.30 -2.63 16.26
N GLY A 169 -6.93 -3.68 16.79
CA GLY A 169 -6.25 -4.73 17.53
C GLY A 169 -5.44 -4.30 18.75
N LYS A 170 -4.43 -5.12 19.07
CA LYS A 170 -3.48 -4.90 20.18
C LYS A 170 -2.47 -3.76 19.96
N TYR A 171 -2.50 -3.15 18.77
CA TYR A 171 -1.59 -2.07 18.38
C TYR A 171 -2.36 -0.77 18.10
N ALA A 172 -3.64 -0.71 18.44
CA ALA A 172 -4.45 0.48 18.29
C ALA A 172 -3.90 1.64 19.13
N GLY A 173 -3.81 2.82 18.51
CA GLY A 173 -3.41 4.05 19.20
C GLY A 173 -1.91 4.22 19.38
N LEU A 174 -1.07 3.32 18.86
CA LEU A 174 0.36 3.58 18.83
C LEU A 174 0.68 4.73 17.88
N THR A 175 1.56 5.61 18.30
CA THR A 175 1.99 6.76 17.49
C THR A 175 3.39 6.51 16.96
N PHE A 176 3.57 6.62 15.65
CA PHE A 176 4.89 6.53 15.02
C PHE A 176 5.65 7.85 15.03
N SER A 177 6.96 7.75 15.15
CA SER A 177 7.94 8.80 14.97
C SER A 177 9.00 8.35 13.96
N GLY A 178 9.60 9.29 13.23
CA GLY A 178 10.56 8.99 12.16
C GLY A 178 10.23 9.69 10.83
N PRO A 179 10.83 9.23 9.72
CA PRO A 179 11.83 8.16 9.69
C PRO A 179 13.20 8.66 10.15
N VAL A 180 13.93 7.83 10.89
CA VAL A 180 15.37 8.02 11.15
C VAL A 180 16.12 6.91 10.42
N ASN A 181 16.96 7.29 9.45
CA ASN A 181 17.64 6.33 8.55
C ASN A 181 16.66 5.36 7.86
N GLY A 182 15.50 5.86 7.43
CA GLY A 182 14.47 5.06 6.74
C GLY A 182 13.65 4.15 7.66
N VAL A 183 13.71 4.35 8.98
CA VAL A 183 12.96 3.55 9.96
C VAL A 183 12.01 4.42 10.77
N TRP A 184 10.75 4.01 10.81
CA TRP A 184 9.70 4.52 11.68
C TRP A 184 9.57 3.65 12.91
N THR A 185 9.38 4.25 14.08
CA THR A 185 9.21 3.54 15.35
C THR A 185 8.00 4.05 16.10
N SER A 186 7.15 3.14 16.55
CA SER A 186 5.97 3.48 17.34
C SER A 186 6.26 3.60 18.83
N THR A 187 5.32 4.16 19.57
CA THR A 187 5.21 3.96 21.02
C THR A 187 4.97 2.49 21.35
N THR A 188 5.14 2.14 22.62
CA THR A 188 4.86 0.80 23.16
C THR A 188 3.36 0.61 23.45
N ASN A 189 2.83 -0.58 23.21
CA ASN A 189 1.50 -0.98 23.63
C ASN A 189 1.47 -1.42 25.10
N THR A 190 0.30 -1.84 25.59
CA THR A 190 0.13 -2.29 27.00
C THR A 190 0.87 -3.58 27.34
N GLU A 191 1.33 -4.32 26.33
CA GLU A 191 2.03 -5.60 26.47
C GLU A 191 3.56 -5.44 26.39
N GLY A 192 4.07 -4.20 26.35
CA GLY A 192 5.51 -3.97 26.23
C GLY A 192 6.06 -4.21 24.82
N GLN A 193 5.22 -4.13 23.77
CA GLN A 193 5.65 -4.26 22.38
C GLN A 193 5.53 -2.94 21.62
N PHE A 194 6.47 -2.65 20.73
CA PHE A 194 6.33 -1.57 19.75
C PHE A 194 6.50 -2.10 18.32
N LEU A 195 6.17 -1.26 17.34
CA LEU A 195 6.30 -1.55 15.92
C LEU A 195 7.44 -0.75 15.30
N SER A 196 8.26 -1.42 14.50
CA SER A 196 9.31 -0.81 13.69
C SER A 196 9.02 -1.04 12.22
N PHE A 197 8.90 0.02 11.43
CA PHE A 197 8.67 -0.07 9.98
C PHE A 197 9.87 0.49 9.21
N SER A 198 10.45 -0.31 8.31
CA SER A 198 11.58 0.07 7.47
C SER A 198 11.11 0.39 6.05
N GLU A 199 11.31 1.62 5.59
CA GLU A 199 11.05 2.05 4.20
C GLU A 199 12.08 1.47 3.22
N ILE A 200 13.21 0.98 3.75
CA ILE A 200 14.31 0.38 2.97
C ILE A 200 14.00 -1.09 2.66
N THR A 201 13.45 -1.84 3.62
CA THR A 201 13.14 -3.27 3.44
C THR A 201 11.67 -3.56 3.22
N GLY A 202 10.79 -2.59 3.55
CA GLY A 202 9.34 -2.71 3.42
C GLY A 202 8.72 -3.55 4.54
N ASP A 203 9.48 -3.81 5.60
CA ASP A 203 9.09 -4.69 6.69
C ASP A 203 8.55 -3.90 7.87
N LEU A 204 7.44 -4.38 8.43
CA LEU A 204 6.92 -4.00 9.75
C LEU A 204 7.27 -5.13 10.73
N VAL A 205 7.95 -4.82 11.82
CA VAL A 205 8.44 -5.80 12.80
C VAL A 205 7.88 -5.48 14.18
N VAL A 206 7.44 -6.51 14.90
CA VAL A 206 7.07 -6.44 16.33
C VAL A 206 8.33 -6.56 17.18
N VAL A 207 8.60 -5.58 18.03
CA VAL A 207 9.85 -5.45 18.80
C VAL A 207 9.53 -5.35 20.30
N PRO A 208 10.36 -5.92 21.21
CA PRO A 208 10.20 -5.70 22.65
C PRO A 208 10.45 -4.25 23.03
N GLU A 209 9.93 -3.80 24.18
CA GLU A 209 10.21 -2.47 24.74
C GLU A 209 11.71 -2.11 24.68
N PRO A 210 12.07 -0.86 24.30
CA PRO A 210 13.46 -0.39 24.29
C PRO A 210 14.15 -0.42 25.65
#